data_AF-A0A0L1IIA2-F1
#
_entry.id   AF-A0A0L1IIA2-F1
#
_cell.length_a   1.000
_cell.length_b   1.000
_cell.length_c   1.000
_cell.angle_alpha   90.00
_cell.angle_beta   90.00
_cell.angle_gamma   90.00
#
_symmetry.space_group_name_H-M   'P 1'
#
loop_
_entity.id
_entity.type
_entity.pdbx_description
1 polymer ?
#
loop_
_entity_poly.entity_id
_entity_poly.type
_entity_poly.pdbx_seq_one_letter_code
_entity_poly.pdbx_strand_id
1 'polypeptide(L)'
;MYKIKKIKPKVMNLLDTYWVTNFYILDDFMYVIDEKNNLFSIKNEQVLENLKTNIHTNKFLINPLSGNVIDRKESELIFLNNFNQQIINLSLINNQLHITTLVENKTFNYKIKNNEIKLLDEFNNKLIFADHNNKLIYKDWITQQNSLNLDFDIKKIFVNNNVIFIVSDKDLYMINDLKLEKIYSSDKRIQACKFDNSSVIISDMSLDKTFCYNFVLNKNVNDISKKFYYRLDCYHQKFIVGKSLYDYDKHVNYYLPLEFIYI
;
A
#
# COMPACT_ATOMS: atom_id res chain seq x y z
N MET A 1 28.14 -16.90 3.58
CA MET A 1 27.84 -16.47 2.20
C MET A 1 26.34 -16.65 1.98
N TYR A 2 25.55 -15.57 2.03
CA TYR A 2 24.09 -15.65 1.87
C TYR A 2 23.76 -15.98 0.41
N LYS A 3 23.22 -17.17 0.14
CA LYS A 3 22.68 -17.51 -1.19
C LYS A 3 21.39 -16.74 -1.38
N ILE A 4 21.43 -15.71 -2.23
CA ILE A 4 20.24 -14.95 -2.62
C ILE A 4 19.41 -15.85 -3.55
N LYS A 5 18.24 -16.29 -3.09
CA LYS A 5 17.31 -17.10 -3.88
C LYS A 5 16.67 -16.20 -4.94
N LYS A 6 16.96 -16.43 -6.22
CA LYS A 6 16.24 -15.77 -7.32
C LYS A 6 14.78 -16.19 -7.29
N ILE A 7 13.90 -15.22 -7.10
CA ILE A 7 12.45 -15.41 -7.12
C ILE A 7 11.99 -15.30 -8.58
N LYS A 8 11.22 -16.28 -9.07
CA LYS A 8 10.54 -16.19 -10.37
C LYS A 8 9.10 -15.78 -10.12
N PRO A 9 8.78 -14.47 -10.16
CA PRO A 9 7.44 -13.99 -9.89
C PRO A 9 6.46 -14.45 -10.98
N LYS A 10 5.25 -14.81 -10.59
CA LYS A 10 4.10 -14.91 -11.49
C LYS A 10 3.26 -13.65 -11.34
N VAL A 11 2.95 -12.99 -12.45
CA VAL A 11 2.11 -11.78 -12.49
C VAL A 11 0.73 -12.18 -12.98
N MET A 12 -0.31 -11.79 -12.24
CA MET A 12 -1.71 -12.00 -12.59
C MET A 12 -2.44 -10.66 -12.59
N ASN A 13 -3.12 -10.35 -13.69
CA ASN A 13 -3.96 -9.17 -13.82
C ASN A 13 -5.40 -9.57 -13.55
N LEU A 14 -6.05 -8.93 -12.57
CA LEU A 14 -7.46 -9.18 -12.26
C LEU A 14 -8.31 -8.04 -12.81
N LEU A 15 -8.79 -8.17 -14.05
CA LEU A 15 -9.58 -7.15 -14.73
C LEU A 15 -10.80 -6.71 -13.90
N ASP A 16 -11.43 -7.61 -13.16
CA ASP A 16 -12.60 -7.28 -12.33
C ASP A 16 -12.32 -6.30 -11.16
N THR A 17 -11.09 -5.79 -11.05
CA THR A 17 -10.66 -4.82 -10.02
C THR A 17 -10.51 -3.39 -10.54
N TYR A 18 -10.92 -3.07 -11.78
CA TYR A 18 -10.92 -1.69 -12.34
C TYR A 18 -11.62 -0.65 -11.43
N TRP A 19 -12.62 -1.08 -10.68
CA TRP A 19 -13.41 -0.23 -9.78
C TRP A 19 -12.64 0.19 -8.52
N VAL A 20 -11.61 -0.56 -8.14
CA VAL A 20 -10.79 -0.22 -6.98
C VAL A 20 -10.04 1.05 -7.33
N THR A 21 -10.08 2.08 -6.48
CA THR A 21 -9.33 3.33 -6.64
C THR A 21 -8.04 3.32 -5.81
N ASN A 22 -8.08 2.71 -4.62
CA ASN A 22 -6.93 2.63 -3.71
C ASN A 22 -6.94 1.31 -2.92
N PHE A 23 -5.78 0.88 -2.41
CA PHE A 23 -5.64 -0.33 -1.62
C PHE A 23 -4.50 -0.25 -0.60
N TYR A 24 -4.61 -1.05 0.47
CA TYR A 24 -3.62 -1.13 1.55
C TYR A 24 -3.51 -2.58 2.04
N ILE A 25 -2.29 -3.05 2.33
CA ILE A 25 -2.08 -4.34 3.00
C ILE A 25 -1.60 -4.08 4.42
N LEU A 26 -2.49 -4.31 5.39
CA LEU A 26 -2.22 -4.10 6.81
C LEU A 26 -2.43 -5.44 7.54
N ASP A 27 -1.34 -5.97 8.10
CA ASP A 27 -1.26 -7.30 8.72
C ASP A 27 -1.95 -8.39 7.89
N ASP A 28 -3.00 -9.00 8.42
CA ASP A 28 -3.69 -10.14 7.81
C ASP A 28 -4.77 -9.73 6.79
N PHE A 29 -4.99 -8.44 6.57
CA PHE A 29 -6.03 -7.95 5.68
C PHE A 29 -5.49 -7.10 4.53
N MET A 30 -6.16 -7.23 3.40
CA MET A 30 -6.11 -6.27 2.31
C MET A 30 -7.39 -5.43 2.36
N TYR A 31 -7.20 -4.12 2.30
CA TYR A 31 -8.28 -3.14 2.23
C TYR A 31 -8.35 -2.57 0.83
N VAL A 32 -9.54 -2.43 0.28
CA VAL A 32 -9.79 -1.83 -1.03
C VAL A 32 -10.85 -0.75 -0.93
N ILE A 33 -10.72 0.27 -1.76
CA ILE A 33 -11.56 1.47 -1.75
C ILE A 33 -12.10 1.69 -3.15
N ASP A 34 -13.38 2.04 -3.29
CA ASP A 34 -13.97 2.40 -4.58
C ASP A 34 -14.03 3.92 -4.82
N GLU A 35 -14.60 4.33 -5.95
CA GLU A 35 -14.80 5.75 -6.32
C GLU A 35 -15.79 6.50 -5.41
N LYS A 36 -16.64 5.78 -4.68
CA LYS A 36 -17.62 6.32 -3.74
C LYS A 36 -17.09 6.33 -2.30
N ASN A 37 -15.82 6.01 -2.10
CA ASN A 37 -15.17 5.88 -0.80
C ASN A 37 -15.82 4.83 0.12
N ASN A 38 -16.38 3.78 -0.48
CA ASN A 38 -16.71 2.56 0.23
C ASN A 38 -15.41 1.83 0.56
N LEU A 39 -15.23 1.48 1.83
CA LEU A 39 -14.11 0.69 2.31
C LEU A 39 -14.53 -0.78 2.45
N PHE A 40 -13.76 -1.66 1.81
CA PHE A 40 -13.92 -3.10 1.93
C PHE A 40 -12.65 -3.76 2.43
N SER A 41 -12.78 -4.97 2.97
CA SER A 41 -11.65 -5.78 3.42
C SER A 41 -11.79 -7.23 2.99
N ILE A 42 -10.65 -7.90 2.82
CA ILE A 42 -10.54 -9.36 2.63
C ILE A 42 -9.29 -9.86 3.35
N LYS A 43 -9.33 -11.10 3.87
CA LYS A 43 -8.14 -11.70 4.47
C LYS A 43 -7.11 -12.00 3.39
N ASN A 44 -5.87 -11.62 3.64
CA ASN A 44 -4.74 -11.88 2.75
C ASN A 44 -4.54 -13.38 2.47
N GLU A 45 -4.93 -14.25 3.41
CA GLU A 45 -4.91 -15.70 3.20
C GLU A 45 -5.93 -16.15 2.15
N GLN A 46 -7.15 -15.59 2.16
CA GLN A 46 -8.17 -15.87 1.14
C GLN A 46 -7.73 -15.37 -0.24
N VAL A 47 -7.10 -14.18 -0.28
CA VAL A 47 -6.49 -13.66 -1.52
C VAL A 47 -5.45 -14.65 -2.05
N LEU A 48 -4.53 -15.09 -1.19
CA LEU A 48 -3.46 -16.01 -1.59
C LEU A 48 -4.00 -17.37 -2.04
N GLU A 49 -5.02 -17.91 -1.37
CA GLU A 49 -5.69 -19.15 -1.76
C GLU A 49 -6.30 -19.01 -3.15
N ASN A 50 -7.07 -17.94 -3.40
CA ASN A 50 -7.67 -17.66 -4.70
C ASN A 50 -6.62 -17.50 -5.81
N LEU A 51 -5.53 -16.78 -5.54
CA LEU A 51 -4.43 -16.61 -6.51
C LEU A 51 -3.73 -17.94 -6.87
N LYS A 52 -3.74 -18.92 -5.95
CA LYS A 52 -3.16 -20.25 -6.18
C LYS A 52 -4.11 -21.21 -6.87
N THR A 53 -5.42 -21.12 -6.62
CA THR A 53 -6.39 -22.15 -6.99
C THR A 53 -7.02 -21.97 -8.37
N ASN A 54 -7.13 -20.77 -8.96
CA ASN A 54 -7.66 -20.64 -10.33
C ASN A 54 -7.41 -19.28 -11.00
N ILE A 55 -6.70 -19.28 -12.13
CA ILE A 55 -6.12 -18.09 -12.79
C ILE A 55 -7.13 -17.30 -13.66
N HIS A 56 -8.34 -17.80 -13.94
CA HIS A 56 -9.23 -17.19 -14.95
C HIS A 56 -10.71 -17.05 -14.59
N THR A 57 -11.18 -17.60 -13.46
CA THR A 57 -12.62 -17.60 -13.09
C THR A 57 -12.93 -16.99 -11.73
N ASN A 58 -11.92 -16.79 -10.88
CA ASN A 58 -12.17 -16.36 -9.50
C ASN A 58 -12.40 -14.85 -9.44
N LYS A 59 -13.66 -14.50 -9.27
CA LYS A 59 -14.21 -13.16 -9.17
C LYS A 59 -14.28 -12.65 -7.71
N PHE A 60 -13.36 -13.12 -6.86
CA PHE A 60 -13.36 -12.89 -5.42
C PHE A 60 -13.15 -11.42 -5.00
N LEU A 61 -12.63 -10.57 -5.91
CA LEU A 61 -12.45 -9.12 -5.71
C LEU A 61 -13.45 -8.26 -6.50
N ILE A 62 -14.57 -8.83 -6.94
CA ILE A 62 -15.63 -8.03 -7.55
C ILE A 62 -16.20 -7.02 -6.55
N ASN A 63 -16.61 -5.85 -7.03
CA ASN A 63 -17.33 -4.87 -6.23
C ASN A 63 -18.61 -5.50 -5.64
N PRO A 64 -18.72 -5.67 -4.32
CA PRO A 64 -19.88 -6.31 -3.70
C PRO A 64 -21.14 -5.42 -3.77
N LEU A 65 -21.01 -4.19 -4.25
CA LEU A 65 -22.10 -3.25 -4.52
C LEU A 65 -22.37 -3.07 -6.03
N SER A 66 -21.80 -3.88 -6.93
CA SER A 66 -22.02 -3.80 -8.39
C SER A 66 -23.46 -4.07 -8.82
N GLY A 67 -24.05 -3.39 -9.81
CA GLY A 67 -25.47 -3.61 -10.17
C GLY A 67 -25.85 -5.06 -10.51
N ASN A 68 -24.87 -5.90 -10.87
CA ASN A 68 -25.08 -7.30 -11.23
C ASN A 68 -25.07 -8.23 -10.00
N VAL A 69 -26.21 -8.86 -9.72
CA VAL A 69 -26.40 -9.75 -8.57
C VAL A 69 -25.50 -10.99 -8.61
N ILE A 70 -25.21 -11.53 -9.80
CA ILE A 70 -24.34 -12.71 -9.93
C ILE A 70 -22.92 -12.33 -9.50
N ASP A 71 -22.41 -11.25 -10.07
CA ASP A 71 -21.07 -10.72 -9.77
C ASP A 71 -20.93 -10.41 -8.26
N ARG A 72 -21.92 -9.78 -7.64
CA ARG A 72 -21.88 -9.50 -6.18
C ARG A 72 -21.74 -10.75 -5.32
N LYS A 73 -22.35 -11.88 -5.71
CA LYS A 73 -22.34 -13.13 -4.93
C LYS A 73 -20.99 -13.85 -4.95
N GLU A 74 -20.15 -13.53 -5.92
CA GLU A 74 -18.82 -14.13 -6.09
C GLU A 74 -17.75 -13.34 -5.32
N SER A 75 -18.07 -12.13 -4.85
CA SER A 75 -17.16 -11.31 -4.06
C SER A 75 -16.96 -11.89 -2.65
N GLU A 76 -15.70 -12.00 -2.24
CA GLU A 76 -15.31 -12.33 -0.86
C GLU A 76 -15.04 -11.07 -0.02
N LEU A 77 -15.26 -9.88 -0.60
CA LEU A 77 -15.05 -8.61 0.08
C LEU A 77 -16.11 -8.36 1.14
N ILE A 78 -15.65 -8.00 2.34
CA ILE A 78 -16.50 -7.56 3.44
C ILE A 78 -16.60 -6.04 3.39
N PHE A 79 -17.81 -5.50 3.26
CA PHE A 79 -18.06 -4.06 3.38
C PHE A 79 -17.89 -3.61 4.84
N LEU A 80 -17.07 -2.58 5.05
CA LEU A 80 -16.83 -2.02 6.37
C LEU A 80 -17.62 -0.73 6.58
N ASN A 81 -17.49 0.24 5.67
CA ASN A 81 -18.20 1.51 5.79
C ASN A 81 -18.16 2.35 4.51
N ASN A 82 -19.01 3.37 4.44
CA ASN A 82 -18.95 4.45 3.47
C ASN A 82 -18.66 5.76 4.19
N PHE A 83 -17.53 6.38 3.89
CA PHE A 83 -17.12 7.61 4.56
C PHE A 83 -17.70 8.89 3.93
N ASN A 84 -18.28 8.82 2.72
CA ASN A 84 -18.71 9.97 1.90
C ASN A 84 -17.62 11.05 1.74
N GLN A 85 -16.36 10.70 1.98
CA GLN A 85 -15.20 11.59 2.03
C GLN A 85 -13.99 10.83 1.45
N GLN A 86 -13.05 11.55 0.84
CA GLN A 86 -11.91 10.91 0.20
C GLN A 86 -11.02 10.24 1.25
N ILE A 87 -10.86 8.91 1.21
CA ILE A 87 -9.91 8.22 2.08
C ILE A 87 -8.50 8.40 1.50
N ILE A 88 -7.63 9.04 2.28
CA ILE A 88 -6.25 9.33 1.86
C ILE A 88 -5.22 8.40 2.51
N ASN A 89 -5.55 7.77 3.63
CA ASN A 89 -4.66 6.83 4.33
C ASN A 89 -5.40 5.85 5.24
N LEU A 90 -4.83 4.64 5.36
CA LEU A 90 -5.18 3.63 6.33
C LEU A 90 -3.92 3.22 7.10
N SER A 91 -4.02 3.07 8.41
CA SER A 91 -2.94 2.58 9.25
C SER A 91 -3.49 1.67 10.36
N LEU A 92 -2.66 0.73 10.83
CA LEU A 92 -3.00 -0.11 11.97
C LEU A 92 -2.17 0.30 13.17
N ILE A 93 -2.82 0.66 14.27
CA ILE A 93 -2.19 1.15 15.49
C ILE A 93 -2.82 0.41 16.66
N ASN A 94 -2.01 -0.29 17.45
CA ASN A 94 -2.51 -1.11 18.57
C ASN A 94 -3.68 -2.03 18.15
N ASN A 95 -3.51 -2.70 17.00
CA ASN A 95 -4.50 -3.58 16.36
C ASN A 95 -5.85 -2.89 16.05
N GLN A 96 -5.84 -1.58 15.86
CA GLN A 96 -7.03 -0.81 15.51
C GLN A 96 -6.80 -0.13 14.18
N LEU A 97 -7.81 -0.20 13.31
CA LEU A 97 -7.75 0.43 12.00
C LEU A 97 -8.04 1.92 12.16
N HIS A 98 -7.05 2.74 11.81
CA HIS A 98 -7.13 4.18 11.71
C HIS A 98 -7.30 4.58 10.25
N ILE A 99 -8.19 5.54 10.03
CA ILE A 99 -8.61 5.96 8.69
C ILE A 99 -8.55 7.46 8.65
N THR A 100 -7.74 7.99 7.74
CA THR A 100 -7.66 9.43 7.50
C THR A 100 -8.41 9.76 6.23
N THR A 101 -9.41 10.63 6.33
CA THR A 101 -10.15 11.17 5.18
C THR A 101 -9.76 12.63 4.92
N LEU A 102 -10.09 13.12 3.73
CA LEU A 102 -9.94 14.49 3.29
C LEU A 102 -11.30 15.04 2.82
N VAL A 103 -11.64 16.23 3.31
CA VAL A 103 -12.76 17.04 2.82
C VAL A 103 -12.26 18.45 2.60
N GLU A 104 -12.31 18.90 1.34
CA GLU A 104 -11.71 20.17 0.93
C GLU A 104 -10.23 20.23 1.36
N ASN A 105 -9.89 21.06 2.35
CA ASN A 105 -8.55 21.22 2.91
C ASN A 105 -8.42 20.72 4.36
N LYS A 106 -9.39 19.93 4.85
CA LYS A 106 -9.41 19.42 6.22
C LYS A 106 -9.27 17.90 6.22
N THR A 107 -8.40 17.37 7.08
CA THR A 107 -8.31 15.91 7.30
C THR A 107 -9.02 15.49 8.57
N PHE A 108 -9.75 14.39 8.51
CA PHE A 108 -10.43 13.79 9.67
C PHE A 108 -9.88 12.40 9.93
N ASN A 109 -9.76 12.03 11.20
CA ASN A 109 -9.20 10.74 11.62
C ASN A 109 -10.27 9.92 12.36
N TYR A 110 -10.53 8.73 11.84
CA TYR A 110 -11.48 7.77 12.38
C TYR A 110 -10.77 6.54 12.91
N LYS A 111 -11.41 5.86 13.85
CA LYS A 111 -11.00 4.54 14.31
C LYS A 111 -12.15 3.56 14.21
N ILE A 112 -11.86 2.38 13.64
CA ILE A 112 -12.81 1.27 13.64
C ILE A 112 -12.51 0.36 14.82
N LYS A 113 -13.53 0.09 15.64
CA LYS A 113 -13.48 -0.92 16.70
C LYS A 113 -14.83 -1.64 16.74
N ASN A 114 -14.82 -2.98 16.67
CA ASN A 114 -16.02 -3.81 16.71
C ASN A 114 -17.08 -3.42 15.66
N ASN A 115 -16.67 -3.12 14.43
CA ASN A 115 -17.52 -2.61 13.33
C ASN A 115 -18.22 -1.27 13.60
N GLU A 116 -17.97 -0.62 14.74
CA GLU A 116 -18.36 0.76 14.98
C GLU A 116 -17.25 1.69 14.52
N ILE A 117 -17.64 2.73 13.79
CA ILE A 117 -16.76 3.85 13.49
C ILE A 117 -16.92 4.90 14.57
N LYS A 118 -15.84 5.18 15.26
CA LYS A 118 -15.77 6.31 16.19
C LYS A 118 -14.85 7.35 15.56
N LEU A 119 -15.41 8.54 15.35
CA LEU A 119 -14.59 9.73 15.13
C LEU A 119 -13.76 9.90 16.40
N LEU A 120 -12.43 9.93 16.25
CA LEU A 120 -11.55 10.26 17.35
C LEU A 120 -11.24 11.75 17.26
N ASP A 121 -11.62 12.52 18.28
CA ASP A 121 -11.05 13.84 18.54
C ASP A 121 -9.52 13.71 18.72
N GLU A 122 -8.66 14.63 18.26
CA GLU A 122 -8.82 15.66 17.23
C GLU A 122 -7.40 15.90 16.69
N PHE A 123 -7.09 15.29 15.55
CA PHE A 123 -5.93 15.70 14.77
C PHE A 123 -6.44 16.19 13.43
N ASN A 124 -6.95 17.42 13.44
CA ASN A 124 -7.22 18.13 12.21
C ASN A 124 -5.89 18.29 11.46
N ASN A 125 -5.92 17.93 10.19
CA ASN A 125 -4.80 18.08 9.26
C ASN A 125 -3.60 17.14 9.46
N LYS A 126 -3.70 16.08 10.27
CA LYS A 126 -2.59 15.11 10.42
C LYS A 126 -2.90 13.78 9.74
N LEU A 127 -1.91 13.30 8.97
CA LEU A 127 -1.85 11.98 8.37
C LEU A 127 -1.03 11.04 9.27
N ILE A 128 -1.68 10.08 9.92
CA ILE A 128 -1.01 9.14 10.84
C ILE A 128 -0.48 7.95 10.08
N PHE A 129 0.84 7.73 10.11
CA PHE A 129 1.43 6.63 9.36
C PHE A 129 1.72 5.38 10.20
N ALA A 130 2.23 5.55 11.42
CA ALA A 130 2.66 4.43 12.26
C ALA A 130 2.73 4.82 13.74
N ASP A 131 2.82 3.82 14.61
CA ASP A 131 3.27 3.96 16.00
C ASP A 131 4.68 3.39 16.11
N HIS A 132 5.56 4.11 16.79
CA HIS A 132 6.87 3.63 17.19
C HIS A 132 7.17 4.06 18.61
N ASN A 133 7.44 3.09 19.50
CA ASN A 133 7.73 3.32 20.92
C ASN A 133 6.64 4.13 21.64
N ASN A 134 5.36 3.79 21.42
CA ASN A 134 4.18 4.48 21.96
C ASN A 134 4.05 5.96 21.52
N LYS A 135 4.64 6.31 20.38
CA LYS A 135 4.55 7.65 19.77
C LYS A 135 4.01 7.52 18.35
N LEU A 136 2.98 8.30 18.07
CA LEU A 136 2.43 8.41 16.72
C LEU A 136 3.38 9.19 15.82
N ILE A 137 3.71 8.59 14.68
CA ILE A 137 4.43 9.24 13.59
C ILE A 137 3.39 9.78 12.60
N TYR A 138 3.41 11.10 12.38
CA TYR A 138 2.46 11.76 11.51
C TYR A 138 3.09 12.88 10.68
N LYS A 139 2.39 13.27 9.60
CA LYS A 139 2.63 14.50 8.83
C LYS A 139 1.42 15.42 8.98
N ASP A 140 1.65 16.67 9.36
CA ASP A 140 0.68 17.74 9.19
C ASP A 140 0.63 18.12 7.71
N TRP A 141 -0.53 17.95 7.09
CA TRP A 141 -0.73 18.17 5.67
C TRP A 141 -0.89 19.65 5.31
N ILE A 142 -1.30 20.50 6.26
CA ILE A 142 -1.41 21.95 6.05
C ILE A 142 -0.05 22.61 6.22
N THR A 143 0.60 22.38 7.36
CA THR A 143 1.88 23.05 7.67
C THR A 143 3.07 22.33 7.06
N GLN A 144 2.85 21.15 6.46
CA GLN A 144 3.90 20.25 5.96
C GLN A 144 4.92 19.84 7.04
N GLN A 145 4.59 20.02 8.32
CA GLN A 145 5.43 19.63 9.43
C GLN A 145 5.35 18.13 9.71
N ASN A 146 6.49 17.50 9.92
CA ASN A 146 6.58 16.09 10.26
C ASN A 146 6.87 15.95 11.76
N SER A 147 6.28 14.95 12.43
CA SER A 147 6.63 14.63 13.83
C SER A 147 8.10 14.24 14.02
N LEU A 148 8.81 13.99 12.92
CA LEU A 148 10.23 13.66 12.83
C LEU A 148 11.13 14.85 12.42
N ASN A 149 10.59 16.07 12.26
CA ASN A 149 11.34 17.25 11.79
C ASN A 149 12.21 16.97 10.55
N LEU A 150 11.62 16.37 9.52
CA LEU A 150 12.29 16.11 8.24
C LEU A 150 12.17 17.32 7.31
N ASP A 151 13.21 17.58 6.54
CA ASP A 151 13.32 18.66 5.55
C ASP A 151 12.74 18.28 4.17
N PHE A 152 12.02 17.16 4.08
CA PHE A 152 11.38 16.68 2.85
C PHE A 152 9.96 16.16 3.08
N ASP A 153 9.22 16.07 1.98
CA ASP A 153 7.85 15.57 1.96
C ASP A 153 7.78 14.04 2.10
N ILE A 154 7.02 13.57 3.09
CA ILE A 154 6.69 12.15 3.27
C ILE A 154 5.50 11.78 2.38
N LYS A 155 5.67 10.74 1.54
CA LYS A 155 4.58 10.11 0.76
C LYS A 155 4.02 8.86 1.42
N LYS A 156 4.89 8.04 2.00
CA LYS A 156 4.54 6.79 2.67
C LYS A 156 5.54 6.51 3.77
N ILE A 157 5.08 5.97 4.88
CA ILE A 157 5.94 5.33 5.87
C ILE A 157 5.47 3.88 5.98
N PHE A 158 6.41 2.96 6.09
CA PHE A 158 6.09 1.59 6.46
C PHE A 158 7.14 1.08 7.44
N VAL A 159 6.70 0.18 8.30
CA VAL A 159 7.57 -0.50 9.25
C VAL A 159 7.90 -1.87 8.69
N ASN A 160 9.18 -2.24 8.76
CA ASN A 160 9.64 -3.58 8.46
C ASN A 160 10.49 -4.05 9.64
N ASN A 161 9.91 -4.95 10.45
CA ASN A 161 10.39 -5.29 11.80
C ASN A 161 10.44 -4.07 12.73
N ASN A 162 11.65 -3.65 13.14
CA ASN A 162 11.86 -2.49 14.03
C ASN A 162 12.45 -1.28 13.29
N VAL A 163 12.51 -1.34 11.95
CA VAL A 163 13.08 -0.30 11.12
C VAL A 163 11.94 0.46 10.44
N ILE A 164 11.98 1.78 10.55
CA ILE A 164 11.02 2.67 9.89
C ILE A 164 11.59 3.09 8.55
N PHE A 165 10.81 2.89 7.50
CA PHE A 165 11.14 3.34 6.15
C PHE A 165 10.25 4.52 5.77
N ILE A 166 10.87 5.55 5.19
CA ILE A 166 10.18 6.78 4.78
C ILE A 166 10.43 6.96 3.29
N VAL A 167 9.34 6.98 2.52
CA VAL A 167 9.35 7.17 1.07
C VAL A 167 9.03 8.63 0.79
N SER A 168 9.96 9.35 0.14
CA SER A 168 9.69 10.67 -0.45
C SER A 168 9.29 10.52 -1.92
N ASP A 169 9.26 11.60 -2.69
CA ASP A 169 9.03 11.48 -4.14
C ASP A 169 10.12 10.66 -4.84
N LYS A 170 11.40 10.88 -4.51
CA LYS A 170 12.54 10.30 -5.26
C LYS A 170 13.47 9.44 -4.42
N ASP A 171 13.33 9.48 -3.10
CA ASP A 171 14.25 8.86 -2.16
C ASP A 171 13.54 7.88 -1.25
N LEU A 172 14.29 6.87 -0.81
CA LEU A 172 13.93 6.00 0.29
C LEU A 172 14.91 6.24 1.44
N TYR A 173 14.36 6.58 2.60
CA TYR A 173 15.10 6.73 3.84
C TYR A 173 14.78 5.59 4.79
N MET A 174 15.76 5.27 5.63
CA MET A 174 15.70 4.28 6.70
C MET A 174 16.03 4.98 8.00
N ILE A 175 15.20 4.81 9.04
CA ILE A 175 15.54 5.19 10.40
C ILE A 175 16.02 3.95 11.13
N ASN A 176 17.30 3.93 11.48
CA ASN A 176 17.91 2.91 12.31
C ASN A 176 18.69 3.59 13.43
N ASP A 177 18.55 3.12 14.68
CA ASP A 177 19.21 3.69 15.86
C ASP A 177 19.11 5.23 15.95
N LEU A 178 17.91 5.78 15.68
CA LEU A 178 17.61 7.23 15.67
C LEU A 178 18.34 8.06 14.60
N LYS A 179 19.07 7.42 13.67
CA LYS A 179 19.68 8.08 12.52
C LYS A 179 18.84 7.85 11.28
N LEU A 180 18.63 8.93 10.54
CA LEU A 180 18.00 8.90 9.23
C LEU A 180 19.09 8.71 8.16
N GLU A 181 19.00 7.61 7.43
CA GLU A 181 19.93 7.28 6.36
C GLU A 181 19.18 7.19 5.03
N LYS A 182 19.68 7.86 4.00
CA LYS A 182 19.19 7.68 2.64
C LYS A 182 19.75 6.37 2.08
N ILE A 183 18.89 5.42 1.76
CA ILE A 183 19.30 4.09 1.27
C ILE A 183 19.07 3.93 -0.24
N TYR A 184 18.18 4.72 -0.85
CA TYR A 184 17.97 4.71 -2.29
C TYR A 184 17.56 6.09 -2.80
N SER A 185 17.95 6.40 -4.03
CA SER A 185 17.59 7.64 -4.74
C SER A 185 17.37 7.33 -6.22
N SER A 186 16.44 8.05 -6.84
CA SER A 186 16.18 8.01 -8.28
C SER A 186 16.04 9.42 -8.86
N ASP A 187 16.09 9.55 -10.19
CA ASP A 187 15.86 10.82 -10.89
C ASP A 187 14.38 11.20 -10.90
N LYS A 188 13.50 10.20 -10.83
CA LYS A 188 12.04 10.33 -10.92
C LYS A 188 11.36 9.68 -9.71
N ARG A 189 10.03 9.65 -9.77
CA ARG A 189 9.20 9.13 -8.70
C ARG A 189 9.55 7.67 -8.37
N ILE A 190 9.57 7.36 -7.08
CA ILE A 190 9.64 5.98 -6.59
C ILE A 190 8.38 5.61 -5.81
N GLN A 191 8.16 4.31 -5.63
CA GLN A 191 7.30 3.73 -4.62
C GLN A 191 8.04 2.59 -3.93
N ALA A 192 7.74 2.34 -2.66
CA ALA A 192 8.34 1.23 -1.95
C ALA A 192 7.35 0.55 -0.99
N CYS A 193 7.59 -0.73 -0.73
CA CYS A 193 6.89 -1.48 0.31
C CYS A 193 7.83 -2.48 1.01
N LYS A 194 7.41 -2.93 2.19
CA LYS A 194 8.08 -3.98 2.96
C LYS A 194 8.20 -5.25 2.13
N PHE A 195 9.29 -6.00 2.32
CA PHE A 195 9.43 -7.32 1.69
C PHE A 195 9.93 -8.35 2.70
N ASP A 196 11.23 -8.33 3.00
CA ASP A 196 11.87 -9.25 3.96
C ASP A 196 12.73 -8.47 4.97
N ASN A 197 13.36 -9.17 5.91
CA ASN A 197 14.11 -8.55 7.00
C ASN A 197 15.32 -7.71 6.55
N SER A 198 15.75 -7.84 5.30
CA SER A 198 16.94 -7.19 4.74
C SER A 198 16.67 -6.48 3.41
N SER A 199 15.44 -6.54 2.92
CA SER A 199 15.08 -6.07 1.59
C SER A 199 13.71 -5.39 1.58
N VAL A 200 13.56 -4.48 0.62
CA VAL A 200 12.31 -3.78 0.29
C VAL A 200 12.02 -3.98 -1.20
N ILE A 201 10.76 -3.85 -1.60
CA ILE A 201 10.44 -3.72 -3.02
C ILE A 201 10.45 -2.25 -3.38
N ILE A 202 11.16 -1.90 -4.45
CA ILE A 202 11.21 -0.55 -5.02
C ILE A 202 10.60 -0.61 -6.41
N SER A 203 9.66 0.27 -6.68
CA SER A 203 9.18 0.58 -8.03
C SER A 203 9.72 1.94 -8.44
N ASP A 204 10.49 1.98 -9.51
CA ASP A 204 11.21 3.15 -9.98
C ASP A 204 10.71 3.58 -11.36
N MET A 205 10.23 4.82 -11.44
CA MET A 205 9.68 5.41 -12.66
C MET A 205 10.76 5.78 -13.69
N SER A 206 11.99 6.11 -13.26
CA SER A 206 13.10 6.39 -14.15
C SER A 206 13.53 5.13 -14.90
N LEU A 207 13.55 4.01 -14.17
CA LEU A 207 13.93 2.70 -14.71
C LEU A 207 12.78 1.93 -15.38
N ASP A 208 11.53 2.39 -15.20
CA ASP A 208 10.28 1.68 -15.54
C ASP A 208 10.31 0.21 -15.06
N LYS A 209 10.72 0.02 -13.81
CA LYS A 209 10.98 -1.30 -13.23
C LYS A 209 10.59 -1.37 -11.78
N THR A 210 10.21 -2.57 -11.37
CA THR A 210 10.01 -2.93 -9.97
C THR A 210 10.94 -4.07 -9.60
N PHE A 211 11.68 -3.93 -8.51
CA PHE A 211 12.74 -4.84 -8.12
C PHE A 211 12.85 -4.96 -6.60
N CYS A 212 13.47 -6.05 -6.14
CA CYS A 212 13.84 -6.26 -4.76
C CYS A 212 15.21 -5.63 -4.50
N TYR A 213 15.26 -4.69 -3.57
CA TYR A 213 16.46 -3.99 -3.16
C TYR A 213 16.86 -4.41 -1.75
N ASN A 214 18.08 -4.93 -1.62
CA ASN A 214 18.64 -5.30 -0.32
C ASN A 214 19.41 -4.12 0.26
N PHE A 215 18.90 -3.55 1.34
CA PHE A 215 19.45 -2.34 1.96
C PHE A 215 20.69 -2.61 2.82
N VAL A 216 20.89 -3.85 3.27
CA VAL A 216 22.12 -4.26 3.99
C VAL A 216 23.31 -4.36 3.03
N LEU A 217 23.07 -4.89 1.82
CA LEU A 217 24.09 -5.06 0.78
C LEU A 217 24.19 -3.86 -0.17
N ASN A 218 23.31 -2.87 -0.02
CA ASN A 218 23.15 -1.70 -0.89
C ASN A 218 23.10 -2.09 -2.39
N LYS A 219 22.21 -3.01 -2.77
CA LYS A 219 22.10 -3.45 -4.18
C LYS A 219 20.73 -4.02 -4.54
N ASN A 220 20.38 -3.90 -5.82
CA ASN A 220 19.31 -4.71 -6.42
C ASN A 220 19.72 -6.18 -6.41
N VAL A 221 18.83 -7.04 -5.91
CA VAL A 221 19.04 -8.48 -5.83
C VAL A 221 18.16 -9.28 -6.78
N ASN A 222 17.02 -8.73 -7.23
CA ASN A 222 16.14 -9.40 -8.18
C ASN A 222 15.17 -8.42 -8.88
N ASP A 223 15.07 -8.49 -10.19
CA ASP A 223 14.04 -7.80 -10.96
C ASP A 223 12.70 -8.54 -10.81
N ILE A 224 11.64 -7.82 -10.46
CA ILE A 224 10.30 -8.38 -10.22
C ILE A 224 9.39 -8.15 -11.43
N SER A 225 9.38 -6.94 -11.96
CA SER A 225 8.53 -6.56 -13.11
C SER A 225 9.19 -5.44 -13.90
N LYS A 226 8.95 -5.40 -15.21
CA LYS A 226 9.36 -4.32 -16.12
C LYS A 226 8.28 -3.25 -16.23
N LYS A 227 7.79 -2.79 -15.08
CA LYS A 227 6.76 -1.76 -14.93
C LYS A 227 7.00 -0.93 -13.69
N PHE A 228 6.68 0.36 -13.79
CA PHE A 228 6.44 1.21 -12.63
C PHE A 228 5.00 1.04 -12.09
N TYR A 229 4.89 0.79 -10.78
CA TYR A 229 3.64 0.76 -10.02
C TYR A 229 3.56 2.01 -9.15
N TYR A 230 2.57 2.87 -9.40
CA TYR A 230 2.38 4.10 -8.62
C TYR A 230 1.71 3.85 -7.26
N ARG A 231 1.16 2.65 -7.07
CA ARG A 231 0.77 2.07 -5.78
C ARG A 231 1.33 0.67 -5.68
N LEU A 232 1.93 0.36 -4.55
CA LEU A 232 2.58 -0.91 -4.31
C LEU A 232 2.48 -1.29 -2.82
N ASP A 233 2.08 -2.52 -2.56
CA ASP A 233 2.11 -3.09 -1.21
C ASP A 233 2.41 -4.59 -1.21
N CYS A 234 2.78 -5.16 -0.07
CA CYS A 234 3.18 -6.57 0.03
C CYS A 234 2.67 -7.25 1.29
N TYR A 235 2.16 -8.48 1.14
CA TYR A 235 1.82 -9.38 2.22
C TYR A 235 2.94 -10.41 2.44
N HIS A 236 3.79 -10.18 3.44
CA HIS A 236 4.79 -11.11 3.98
C HIS A 236 5.54 -11.98 2.94
N GLN A 237 6.05 -11.39 1.85
CA GLN A 237 6.75 -12.08 0.74
C GLN A 237 5.90 -13.11 -0.02
N LYS A 238 4.63 -13.32 0.36
CA LYS A 238 3.71 -14.28 -0.26
C LYS A 238 3.18 -13.71 -1.57
N PHE A 239 2.74 -12.44 -1.54
CA PHE A 239 2.37 -11.70 -2.75
C PHE A 239 2.61 -10.20 -2.59
N ILE A 240 2.71 -9.54 -3.74
CA ILE A 240 2.80 -8.10 -3.92
C ILE A 240 1.57 -7.69 -4.73
N VAL A 241 0.99 -6.53 -4.41
CA VAL A 241 -0.10 -5.93 -5.17
C VAL A 241 0.37 -4.60 -5.71
N GLY A 242 0.17 -4.38 -7.00
CA GLY A 242 0.56 -3.16 -7.68
C GLY A 242 -0.59 -2.58 -8.50
N LYS A 243 -0.55 -1.26 -8.69
CA LYS A 243 -1.25 -0.59 -9.80
C LYS A 243 -0.25 0.11 -10.69
N SER A 244 -0.20 -0.31 -11.94
CA SER A 244 0.66 0.31 -12.94
C SER A 244 0.16 1.72 -13.22
N LEU A 245 1.08 2.64 -13.51
CA LEU A 245 0.70 4.00 -13.92
C LEU A 245 0.36 4.06 -15.40
N TYR A 246 1.00 3.20 -16.17
CA TYR A 246 1.00 3.24 -17.62
C TYR A 246 0.18 2.10 -18.19
N ASP A 247 -0.69 2.43 -19.15
CA ASP A 247 -1.34 1.44 -19.98
C ASP A 247 -0.36 0.84 -21.01
N TYR A 248 -0.87 0.00 -21.91
CA TYR A 248 -0.06 -0.65 -22.95
C TYR A 248 0.59 0.37 -23.90
N ASP A 249 -0.09 1.47 -24.17
CA ASP A 249 0.36 2.55 -25.06
C ASP A 249 1.18 3.62 -24.33
N LYS A 250 1.55 3.37 -23.06
CA LYS A 250 2.33 4.28 -22.19
C LYS A 250 1.62 5.59 -21.82
N HIS A 251 0.30 5.64 -21.89
CA HIS A 251 -0.47 6.76 -21.34
C HIS A 251 -0.63 6.61 -19.83
N VAL A 252 -0.68 7.75 -19.13
CA VAL A 252 -0.97 7.78 -17.69
C VAL A 252 -2.44 7.41 -17.46
N ASN A 253 -2.67 6.33 -16.72
CA ASN A 253 -4.00 5.85 -16.36
C ASN A 253 -4.02 5.36 -14.89
N TYR A 254 -4.76 6.07 -14.05
CA TYR A 254 -4.88 5.74 -12.62
C TYR A 254 -5.92 4.64 -12.34
N TYR A 255 -6.73 4.26 -13.32
CA TYR A 255 -7.84 3.32 -13.16
C TYR A 255 -7.50 1.91 -13.64
N LEU A 256 -6.22 1.61 -13.88
CA LEU A 256 -5.79 0.27 -14.25
C LEU A 256 -6.09 -0.77 -13.15
N PRO A 257 -6.34 -2.04 -13.53
CA PRO A 257 -6.70 -3.06 -12.58
C PRO A 257 -5.51 -3.41 -11.68
N LEU A 258 -5.79 -4.05 -10.56
CA LEU A 258 -4.76 -4.58 -9.68
C LEU A 258 -3.97 -5.69 -10.38
N GLU A 259 -2.65 -5.60 -10.28
CA GLU A 259 -1.73 -6.67 -10.65
C GLU A 259 -1.21 -7.35 -9.37
N PHE A 260 -1.39 -8.65 -9.28
CA PHE A 260 -0.85 -9.47 -8.20
C PHE A 260 0.41 -10.17 -8.66
N ILE A 261 1.48 -10.04 -7.88
CA ILE A 261 2.75 -10.70 -8.13
C ILE A 261 3.01 -11.66 -6.98
N TYR A 262 2.96 -12.96 -7.23
CA TYR A 262 3.14 -13.99 -6.19
C TYR A 262 4.36 -14.86 -6.46
N ILE A 263 4.91 -15.40 -5.37
CA ILE A 263 6.24 -15.99 -5.25
C ILE A 263 6.16 -17.47 -4.88
#